data_AF-A0A8S0GUJ1-F1
#
_entry.id   AF-A0A8S0GUJ1-F1
#
_cell.length_a   1.000
_cell.length_b   1.000
_cell.length_c   1.000
_cell.angle_alpha   90.00
_cell.angle_beta   90.00
_cell.angle_gamma   90.00
#
_symmetry.space_group_name_H-M   'P 1'
#
loop_
_entity.id
_entity.type
_entity.pdbx_description
1 polymer ?
#
loop_
_entity_poly.entity_id
_entity_poly.type
_entity_poly.pdbx_seq_one_letter_code
_entity_poly.pdbx_strand_id
1 'polypeptide(L)'
;MVTRHIGLIATASTSYNEPYNLARKFASLDHLSEGRAGWNLVTGLVGGENFNHPEPLSHAERYARAEEFFSVASGLWDSWADDAFPRDKASGQWLRPERMHLLQHRGGTSRYRGR
;
A
#
# COMPACT_ATOMS: atom_id res chain seq x y z
N MET A 1 -3.76 -16.34 -17.44
CA MET A 1 -3.77 -14.87 -17.64
C MET A 1 -4.12 -14.59 -19.09
N VAL A 2 -5.05 -13.66 -19.34
CA VAL A 2 -5.50 -13.31 -20.69
C VAL A 2 -4.61 -12.27 -21.39
N THR A 3 -3.70 -11.62 -20.66
CA THR A 3 -2.75 -10.62 -21.17
C THR A 3 -1.33 -10.90 -20.68
N ARG A 4 -0.30 -10.46 -21.42
CA ARG A 4 1.12 -10.58 -21.03
C ARG A 4 1.83 -9.25 -20.76
N HIS A 5 1.45 -8.17 -21.46
CA HIS A 5 2.21 -6.91 -21.43
C HIS A 5 1.39 -5.66 -21.06
N ILE A 6 0.06 -5.76 -21.03
CA ILE A 6 -0.81 -4.61 -20.77
C ILE A 6 -0.75 -4.22 -19.29
N GLY A 7 -0.57 -2.93 -18.97
CA GLY A 7 -0.61 -2.45 -17.58
C GLY A 7 -2.01 -2.57 -16.95
N LEU A 8 -2.07 -2.93 -15.68
CA LEU A 8 -3.32 -3.08 -14.92
C LEU A 8 -3.41 -1.96 -13.87
N ILE A 9 -4.05 -0.85 -14.25
CA ILE A 9 -4.12 0.35 -13.40
C ILE A 9 -5.49 0.47 -12.76
N ALA A 10 -5.54 0.53 -11.42
CA ALA A 10 -6.77 0.72 -10.67
C ALA A 10 -6.78 2.10 -10.00
N THR A 11 -7.95 2.77 -10.04
CA THR A 11 -8.19 3.99 -9.27
C THR A 11 -8.67 3.62 -7.87
N ALA A 12 -8.00 4.14 -6.84
CA ALA A 12 -8.41 3.94 -5.46
C ALA A 12 -8.08 5.17 -4.62
N SER A 13 -9.04 5.59 -3.78
CA SER A 13 -8.92 6.83 -3.01
C SER A 13 -8.21 6.65 -1.67
N THR A 14 -7.37 7.61 -1.29
CA THR A 14 -6.75 7.70 0.05
C THR A 14 -7.68 8.24 1.13
N SER A 15 -8.83 8.79 0.76
CA SER A 15 -9.77 9.43 1.69
C SER A 15 -10.60 8.44 2.50
N TYR A 16 -10.88 7.25 1.95
CA TYR A 16 -11.82 6.29 2.54
C TYR A 16 -11.24 4.87 2.68
N ASN A 17 -10.04 4.64 2.17
CA ASN A 17 -9.34 3.37 2.37
C ASN A 17 -8.41 3.45 3.57
N GLU A 18 -8.09 2.28 4.13
CA GLU A 18 -6.98 2.13 5.05
C GLU A 18 -5.67 1.84 4.28
N PRO A 19 -4.56 2.56 4.57
CA PRO A 19 -3.27 2.39 3.92
C PRO A 19 -2.77 0.95 3.88
N TYR A 20 -2.78 0.26 5.02
CA TYR A 20 -2.29 -1.12 5.10
C TYR A 20 -3.05 -2.07 4.16
N ASN A 21 -4.38 -1.95 4.15
CA ASN A 21 -5.23 -2.80 3.33
C ASN A 21 -5.05 -2.52 1.84
N LEU A 22 -4.92 -1.25 1.46
CA LEU A 22 -4.74 -0.88 0.06
C LEU A 22 -3.34 -1.25 -0.45
N ALA A 23 -2.30 -1.02 0.36
CA ALA A 23 -0.93 -1.42 0.06
C ALA A 23 -0.82 -2.93 -0.20
N ARG A 24 -1.45 -3.76 0.64
CA ARG A 24 -1.49 -5.22 0.45
C ARG A 24 -2.20 -5.63 -0.85
N LYS A 25 -3.32 -4.98 -1.20
CA LYS A 25 -4.06 -5.27 -2.45
C LYS A 25 -3.19 -4.98 -3.68
N PHE A 26 -2.51 -3.83 -3.70
CA PHE A 26 -1.62 -3.48 -4.81
C PHE A 26 -0.38 -4.36 -4.89
N ALA A 27 0.27 -4.68 -3.76
CA ALA A 27 1.38 -5.65 -3.74
C ALA A 27 0.95 -7.03 -4.24
N SER A 28 -0.26 -7.48 -3.86
CA SER A 28 -0.81 -8.75 -4.36
C SER A 28 -1.04 -8.69 -5.88
N LEU A 29 -1.62 -7.60 -6.38
CA LEU A 29 -1.84 -7.42 -7.82
C LEU A 29 -0.51 -7.33 -8.57
N ASP A 30 0.50 -6.69 -8.01
CA ASP A 30 1.82 -6.57 -8.59
C ASP A 30 2.47 -7.96 -8.75
N HIS A 31 2.48 -8.77 -7.70
CA HIS A 31 2.95 -10.15 -7.77
C HIS A 31 2.15 -11.01 -8.75
N LEU A 32 0.82 -10.94 -8.73
CA LEU A 32 -0.04 -11.71 -9.64
C LEU A 32 0.11 -11.27 -11.10
N SER A 33 0.46 -10.00 -11.33
CA SER A 33 0.58 -9.42 -12.66
C SER A 33 2.00 -9.42 -13.21
N GLU A 34 2.98 -9.84 -12.41
CA GLU A 34 4.41 -9.80 -12.72
C GLU A 34 4.91 -8.36 -12.97
N GLY A 35 4.65 -7.44 -12.02
CA GLY A 35 5.17 -6.07 -12.08
C GLY A 35 4.36 -5.11 -12.96
N ARG A 36 3.12 -5.45 -13.32
CA ARG A 36 2.27 -4.65 -14.23
C ARG A 36 1.18 -3.86 -13.52
N ALA A 37 1.15 -3.87 -12.19
CA ALA A 37 0.15 -3.15 -11.43
C ALA A 37 0.47 -1.65 -11.42
N GLY A 38 -0.58 -0.83 -11.48
CA GLY A 38 -0.46 0.61 -11.26
C GLY A 38 -1.60 1.13 -10.39
N TRP A 39 -1.33 2.18 -9.63
CA TRP A 39 -2.31 2.83 -8.78
C TRP A 39 -2.51 4.28 -9.24
N ASN A 40 -3.73 4.58 -9.70
CA ASN A 40 -4.18 5.97 -9.84
C ASN A 40 -4.68 6.45 -8.47
N LEU A 41 -3.78 7.08 -7.71
CA LEU A 41 -4.06 7.63 -6.39
C LEU A 41 -4.90 8.89 -6.52
N VAL A 42 -6.08 8.89 -5.88
CA VAL A 42 -7.01 10.03 -5.91
C VAL A 42 -7.49 10.41 -4.52
N THR A 43 -7.90 11.67 -4.36
CA THR A 43 -8.57 12.15 -3.15
C THR A 43 -10.08 12.27 -3.38
N GLY A 44 -10.88 11.78 -2.43
CA GLY A 44 -12.34 11.77 -2.53
C GLY A 44 -12.93 13.18 -2.39
N LEU A 45 -13.88 13.53 -3.25
CA LEU A 45 -14.65 14.79 -3.19
C LEU A 45 -16.07 14.58 -2.66
N VAL A 46 -16.62 13.37 -2.83
CA VAL A 46 -18.03 13.02 -2.59
C VAL A 46 -18.11 11.58 -2.06
N GLY A 47 -19.26 11.22 -1.47
CA GLY A 47 -19.52 9.85 -1.01
C GLY A 47 -19.06 9.56 0.41
N GLY A 48 -18.49 10.55 1.12
CA GLY A 48 -17.98 10.41 2.48
C GLY A 48 -19.04 10.01 3.51
N GLU A 49 -20.31 10.31 3.25
CA GLU A 49 -21.46 9.89 4.06
C GLU A 49 -21.55 8.36 4.21
N ASN A 50 -21.06 7.60 3.23
CA ASN A 50 -21.04 6.13 3.28
C ASN A 50 -19.84 5.57 4.06
N PHE A 51 -18.91 6.42 4.46
CA PHE A 51 -17.66 6.07 5.16
C PHE A 51 -17.54 6.76 6.52
N ASN A 52 -18.65 7.22 7.10
CA ASN A 52 -18.68 7.99 8.36
C ASN A 52 -17.84 9.28 8.31
N HIS A 53 -17.69 9.87 7.12
CA HIS A 53 -17.04 11.16 6.87
C HIS A 53 -18.02 12.13 6.21
N PRO A 54 -19.07 12.60 6.92
CA PRO A 54 -20.14 13.40 6.34
C PRO A 54 -19.66 14.77 5.84
N GLU A 55 -18.60 15.31 6.43
CA GLU A 55 -17.96 16.54 5.96
C GLU A 55 -16.69 16.23 5.18
N PRO A 56 -16.57 16.72 3.93
CA PRO A 56 -15.34 16.55 3.16
C PRO A 56 -14.23 17.41 3.75
N LEU A 57 -13.06 16.80 3.93
CA LEU A 57 -11.81 17.52 4.21
C LEU A 57 -11.54 18.59 3.14
N SER A 58 -10.88 19.69 3.51
CA SER A 58 -10.44 20.70 2.56
C SER A 58 -9.50 20.11 1.50
N HIS A 59 -9.29 20.84 0.40
CA HIS A 59 -8.34 20.39 -0.63
C HIS A 59 -6.95 20.14 -0.04
N ALA A 60 -6.41 21.07 0.76
CA ALA A 60 -5.10 20.94 1.37
C ALA A 60 -5.00 19.71 2.31
N GLU A 61 -5.99 19.51 3.18
CA GLU A 61 -6.02 18.37 4.10
C GLU A 61 -6.09 17.02 3.39
N ARG A 62 -6.82 16.95 2.28
CA ARG A 62 -6.91 15.71 1.48
C ARG A 62 -5.57 15.35 0.86
N TYR A 63 -4.81 16.33 0.38
CA TYR A 63 -3.49 16.08 -0.20
C TYR A 63 -2.45 15.78 0.89
N ALA A 64 -2.49 16.46 2.04
CA ALA A 64 -1.65 16.10 3.19
C ALA A 64 -1.89 14.65 3.64
N ARG A 65 -3.16 14.23 3.71
CA ARG A 65 -3.53 12.82 3.96
C ARG A 65 -3.05 11.89 2.85
N ALA A 66 -3.12 12.30 1.59
CA ALA A 66 -2.64 11.49 0.47
C ALA A 66 -1.13 11.25 0.51
N GLU A 67 -0.34 12.27 0.85
CA GLU A 67 1.11 12.17 1.05
C GLU A 67 1.44 11.21 2.20
N GLU A 68 0.78 11.35 3.35
CA GLU A 68 0.97 10.43 4.47
C GLU A 68 0.57 9.00 4.09
N PHE A 69 -0.55 8.82 3.40
CA PHE A 69 -0.99 7.52 2.92
C PHE A 69 0.06 6.89 2.00
N PHE A 70 0.58 7.65 1.04
CA PHE A 70 1.62 7.17 0.13
C PHE A 70 2.89 6.78 0.90
N SER A 71 3.33 7.59 1.86
CA SER A 71 4.48 7.28 2.72
C SER A 71 4.30 5.96 3.49
N VAL A 72 3.08 5.68 3.97
CA VAL A 72 2.78 4.41 4.64
C VAL A 72 2.79 3.27 3.64
N ALA A 73 2.16 3.43 2.48
CA ALA A 73 2.08 2.39 1.46
C ALA A 73 3.48 2.02 0.92
N SER A 74 4.29 3.02 0.55
CA SER A 74 5.66 2.81 0.08
C SER A 74 6.53 2.18 1.17
N GLY A 75 6.44 2.68 2.40
CA GLY A 75 7.19 2.11 3.52
C GLY A 75 6.78 0.68 3.89
N LEU A 76 5.54 0.26 3.61
CA LEU A 76 5.11 -1.14 3.72
C LEU A 76 5.62 -2.01 2.57
N TRP A 77 5.81 -1.46 1.38
CA TRP A 77 6.39 -2.21 0.26
C TRP A 77 7.91 -2.37 0.43
N ASP A 78 8.57 -1.36 1.01
CA ASP A 78 10.00 -1.37 1.26
C ASP A 78 10.40 -2.15 2.54
N SER A 79 9.43 -2.64 3.34
CA SER A 79 9.68 -3.32 4.62
C SER A 79 10.43 -4.66 4.47
N TRP A 80 10.48 -5.21 3.27
CA TRP A 80 11.20 -6.44 2.92
C TRP A 80 12.27 -6.13 1.88
N ALA A 81 13.51 -6.56 2.12
CA ALA A 81 14.52 -6.52 1.07
C ALA A 81 14.23 -7.58 -0.01
N ASP A 82 14.72 -7.34 -1.23
CA ASP A 82 14.53 -8.25 -2.39
C ASP A 82 14.96 -9.69 -2.11
N ASP A 83 15.99 -9.87 -1.28
CA ASP A 83 16.56 -11.17 -0.91
C ASP A 83 16.01 -11.75 0.41
N ALA A 84 14.95 -11.16 0.97
CA ALA A 84 14.38 -11.58 2.24
C ALA A 84 13.88 -13.04 2.22
N PHE A 85 13.45 -13.54 1.06
CA PHE A 85 12.88 -14.89 0.91
C PHE A 85 13.78 -15.80 0.07
N PRO A 86 14.82 -16.42 0.65
CA PRO A 86 15.67 -17.38 -0.06
C PRO A 86 14.94 -18.68 -0.44
N ARG A 87 13.88 -19.04 0.29
CA ARG A 87 13.03 -20.22 0.03
C ARG A 87 13.83 -21.53 -0.10
N ASP A 88 14.90 -21.67 0.68
CA ASP A 88 15.80 -22.81 0.62
C ASP A 88 15.21 -24.02 1.35
N LYS A 89 14.91 -25.08 0.59
CA LYS A 89 14.34 -26.32 1.11
C LYS A 89 15.38 -27.20 1.81
N ALA A 90 16.66 -27.11 1.45
CA ALA A 90 17.71 -27.95 2.01
C ALA A 90 18.05 -27.52 3.45
N SER A 91 18.20 -26.21 3.67
CA SER A 91 18.41 -25.66 5.02
C SER A 91 17.11 -25.45 5.81
N GLY A 92 15.95 -25.44 5.14
CA GLY A 92 14.67 -25.07 5.74
C GLY A 92 14.49 -23.57 5.94
N GLN A 93 15.42 -22.74 5.45
CA GLN A 93 15.35 -21.28 5.57
C GLN A 93 14.38 -20.70 4.53
N TRP A 94 13.16 -20.40 4.96
CA TRP A 94 12.16 -19.72 4.11
C TRP A 94 12.35 -18.21 4.03
N LEU A 95 12.75 -17.60 5.16
CA LEU A 95 12.84 -16.16 5.37
C LEU A 95 14.14 -15.81 6.10
N ARG A 96 14.74 -14.67 5.76
CA ARG A 96 15.83 -13.99 6.48
C ARG A 96 15.24 -12.88 7.36
N PRO A 97 15.04 -13.09 8.67
CA PRO A 97 14.41 -12.08 9.54
C PRO A 97 15.16 -10.75 9.59
N GLU A 98 16.48 -10.78 9.42
CA GLU A 98 17.38 -9.62 9.37
C GLU A 98 17.19 -8.76 8.11
N ARG A 99 16.54 -9.30 7.07
CA ARG A 99 16.20 -8.62 5.82
C ARG A 99 14.79 -8.04 5.82
N MET A 100 14.15 -7.98 6.99
CA MET A 100 12.84 -7.40 7.21
C MET A 100 12.95 -6.31 8.27
N HIS A 101 12.26 -5.20 8.07
CA HIS A 101 12.11 -4.17 9.08
C HIS A 101 10.64 -3.79 9.29
N LEU A 102 10.37 -3.16 10.42
CA LEU A 102 9.05 -2.62 10.71
C LEU A 102 9.00 -1.18 10.20
N LEU A 103 7.91 -0.80 9.54
CA LEU A 103 7.70 0.58 9.09
C LEU A 103 7.72 1.59 10.26
N GLN A 104 7.04 1.27 11.36
CA GLN A 104 6.91 2.12 12.55
C GLN A 104 6.46 3.58 12.27
N HIS A 105 5.58 3.77 11.29
CA HIS A 105 5.11 5.12 10.91
C HIS A 105 4.30 5.78 12.01
N ARG A 106 4.62 7.05 12.27
CA ARG A 106 3.91 7.95 13.19
C ARG A 106 3.71 9.29 12.52
N GLY A 107 2.52 9.55 12.00
CA GLY A 107 2.13 10.86 11.48
C GLY A 107 1.23 11.62 12.46
N GLY A 108 0.63 12.71 11.98
CA GLY A 108 -0.12 13.65 12.81
C GLY A 108 -1.28 12.98 13.56
N THR A 109 -2.09 12.20 12.87
CA THR A 109 -3.24 11.48 13.46
C THR A 109 -3.17 9.97 13.28
N SER A 110 -2.26 9.45 12.45
CA SER A 110 -2.21 8.03 12.11
C SER A 110 -0.97 7.32 12.65
N ARG A 111 -1.17 6.08 13.10
CA ARG A 111 -0.09 5.20 13.57
C ARG A 111 -0.18 3.86 12.86
N TYR A 112 0.83 3.53 12.07
CA TYR A 112 0.88 2.26 11.35
C TYR A 112 2.10 1.44 11.80
N ARG A 113 1.83 0.24 12.31
CA ARG A 113 2.84 -0.78 12.60
C ARG A 113 2.57 -1.97 11.69
N GLY A 114 3.29 -2.05 10.58
CA GLY A 114 3.18 -3.14 9.62
C GLY A 114 4.53 -3.74 9.26
N ARG A 115 4.47 -4.99 8.81
CA ARG A 115 5.48 -5.71 8.04
C ARG A 115 4.86 -5.93 6.67
#